data_AF-A0A0C2T1B3-F1
#
_entry.id   AF-A0A0C2T1B3-F1
#
_cell.length_a   1.000
_cell.length_b   1.000
_cell.length_c   1.000
_cell.angle_alpha   90.00
_cell.angle_beta   90.00
_cell.angle_gamma   90.00
#
_symmetry.space_group_name_H-M   'P 1'
#
loop_
_entity.id
_entity.type
_entity.pdbx_description
1 polymer ?
#
loop_
_entity_poly.entity_id
_entity_poly.type
_entity_poly.pdbx_seq_one_letter_code
_entity_poly.pdbx_strand_id
1 'polypeptide(L)'
;MQPTLTRWIRIVPKTTLAREKVLSALGPGQSKNRVSVMDHLLEQKAAADESWPRNIRMETTVKKAALQRVQADVRTRLKKLLRET
;
A
#
# COMPACT_ATOMS: atom_id res chain seq x y z
N MET A 1 -21.69 -7.54 60.44
CA MET A 1 -22.16 -8.10 59.15
C MET A 1 -21.06 -7.90 58.11
N GLN A 2 -20.40 -8.97 57.68
CA GLN A 2 -19.38 -8.91 56.62
C GLN A 2 -20.08 -8.88 55.24
N PRO A 3 -19.74 -7.95 54.34
CA PRO A 3 -20.36 -7.90 53.02
C PRO A 3 -19.87 -9.08 52.17
N THR A 4 -20.80 -9.89 51.67
CA THR A 4 -20.52 -11.01 50.76
C THR A 4 -20.24 -10.52 49.33
N LEU A 5 -19.38 -11.27 48.62
CA LEU A 5 -18.79 -10.98 47.30
C LEU A 5 -19.81 -10.58 46.21
N THR A 6 -21.05 -11.03 46.34
CA THR A 6 -22.17 -10.73 45.43
C THR A 6 -22.61 -9.27 45.43
N ARG A 7 -22.29 -8.48 46.47
CA ARG A 7 -22.63 -7.05 46.52
C ARG A 7 -21.66 -6.16 45.72
N TRP A 8 -20.57 -6.71 45.18
CA TRP A 8 -19.54 -5.96 44.46
C TRP A 8 -19.68 -5.99 42.94
N ILE A 9 -20.57 -6.83 42.39
CA ILE A 9 -20.74 -6.97 40.95
C ILE A 9 -22.01 -6.23 40.54
N ARG A 10 -21.84 -5.09 39.85
CA ARG A 10 -22.95 -4.39 39.18
C ARG A 10 -22.99 -4.81 37.72
N ILE A 11 -24.08 -5.46 37.31
CA ILE A 11 -24.34 -5.80 35.91
C ILE A 11 -24.95 -4.56 35.25
N VAL A 12 -24.21 -3.95 34.33
CA VAL A 12 -24.66 -2.78 33.56
C VAL A 12 -25.07 -3.22 32.15
N PRO A 13 -26.31 -2.94 31.71
CA PRO A 13 -26.79 -3.31 30.38
C PRO A 13 -25.97 -2.61 29.27
N LYS A 14 -25.58 -3.36 28.24
CA LYS A 14 -24.77 -2.85 27.12
C LYS A 14 -25.38 -1.66 26.37
N THR A 15 -26.70 -1.48 26.46
CA THR A 15 -27.44 -0.35 25.87
C THR A 15 -27.14 0.99 26.53
N THR A 16 -26.65 0.99 27.77
CA THR A 16 -26.32 2.20 28.52
C THR A 16 -24.89 2.69 28.29
N LEU A 17 -24.08 1.92 27.56
CA LEU A 17 -22.71 2.28 27.22
C LEU A 17 -22.68 3.10 25.93
N ALA A 18 -22.04 4.28 25.96
CA ALA A 18 -21.81 5.07 24.77
C ALA A 18 -20.97 4.26 23.76
N ARG A 19 -21.47 4.11 22.53
CA ARG A 19 -20.74 3.42 21.47
C ARG A 19 -19.66 4.36 20.93
N GLU A 20 -18.45 4.24 21.48
CA GLU A 20 -17.28 4.84 20.85
C GLU A 20 -17.03 4.19 19.48
N LYS A 21 -16.86 5.03 18.47
CA LYS A 21 -16.52 4.58 17.13
C LYS A 21 -15.06 4.17 17.13
N VAL A 22 -14.78 2.87 17.16
CA VAL A 22 -13.43 2.34 17.02
C VAL A 22 -12.89 2.80 15.66
N LEU A 23 -11.97 3.76 15.67
CA LEU A 23 -11.24 4.14 14.47
C LEU A 23 -10.36 2.95 14.09
N SER A 24 -10.63 2.37 12.92
CA SER A 24 -9.79 1.30 12.39
C SER A 24 -8.37 1.82 12.26
N ALA A 25 -7.39 1.06 12.77
CA ALA A 25 -5.99 1.38 12.58
C ALA A 25 -5.71 1.64 11.10
N LEU A 26 -5.01 2.74 10.80
CA LEU A 26 -4.56 3.03 9.45
C LEU A 26 -3.69 1.84 9.01
N GLY A 27 -4.21 1.02 8.09
CA GLY A 27 -3.46 -0.13 7.58
C GLY A 27 -2.10 0.30 7.03
N PRO A 28 -1.07 -0.56 7.08
CA PRO A 28 0.23 -0.26 6.53
C PRO A 28 0.08 0.04 5.03
N GLY A 29 0.29 1.30 4.63
CA GLY A 29 0.24 1.72 3.22
C GLY A 29 -0.56 2.98 2.88
N GLN A 30 -1.16 3.70 3.84
CA GLN A 30 -1.97 4.90 3.53
C GLN A 30 -1.19 6.19 3.20
N SER A 31 0.00 6.11 2.61
CA SER A 31 0.59 7.29 1.96
C SER A 31 0.11 7.32 0.51
N LYS A 32 -1.05 7.92 0.28
CA LYS A 32 -1.66 8.00 -1.07
C LYS A 32 -0.78 8.70 -2.13
N ASN A 33 0.26 9.43 -1.70
CA ASN A 33 1.07 10.31 -2.55
C ASN A 33 2.59 10.09 -2.39
N ARG A 34 3.07 8.84 -2.26
CA ARG A 34 4.52 8.62 -2.37
C ARG A 34 4.90 8.56 -3.84
N VAL A 35 5.59 9.61 -4.29
CA VAL A 35 6.35 9.60 -5.54
C VAL A 35 7.35 8.45 -5.45
N SER A 36 7.41 7.61 -6.49
CA SER A 36 8.34 6.48 -6.46
C SER A 36 9.77 6.99 -6.61
N VAL A 37 10.73 6.24 -6.07
CA VAL A 37 12.17 6.56 -6.28
C VAL A 37 12.50 6.59 -7.78
N MET A 38 11.85 5.74 -8.57
CA MET A 38 12.01 5.73 -10.03
C MET A 38 11.55 7.04 -10.66
N ASP A 39 10.42 7.61 -10.21
CA ASP A 39 9.92 8.88 -10.72
C ASP A 39 10.92 10.02 -10.43
N HIS A 40 11.49 10.05 -9.23
CA HIS A 40 12.53 11.03 -8.88
C HIS A 40 13.80 10.88 -9.73
N LEU A 41 14.23 9.65 -10.03
CA LEU A 41 15.40 9.42 -10.89
C LEU A 41 15.12 9.82 -12.34
N LEU A 42 13.89 9.63 -12.82
CA LEU A 42 13.47 10.10 -14.16
C LEU A 42 13.47 11.63 -14.23
N GLU A 43 12.97 12.31 -13.20
CA GLU A 43 13.00 13.77 -13.09
C GLU A 43 14.45 14.29 -13.06
N GLN A 44 15.32 13.67 -12.25
CA GLN A 44 16.72 14.05 -12.17
C GLN A 44 17.46 13.84 -13.49
N LYS A 45 17.21 12.74 -14.20
CA LYS A 45 17.81 12.52 -15.52
C LYS A 45 17.38 13.59 -16.52
N ALA A 46 16.09 13.97 -16.51
CA ALA A 46 15.58 15.01 -17.40
C ALA A 46 16.17 16.40 -17.08
N ALA A 47 16.51 16.67 -15.81
CA ALA A 47 17.14 17.92 -15.39
C ALA A 47 18.66 17.94 -15.62
N ALA A 48 19.31 16.79 -15.55
CA ALA A 48 20.76 16.66 -15.54
C ALA A 48 21.38 16.50 -16.94
N ASP A 49 20.59 16.24 -17.98
CA ASP A 49 20.93 15.99 -19.40
C ASP A 49 22.38 15.49 -19.65
N GLU A 50 23.38 16.37 -19.67
CA GLU A 50 24.78 16.06 -20.01
C GLU A 50 25.61 15.52 -18.83
N SER A 51 25.22 15.84 -17.59
CA SER A 51 25.88 15.39 -16.35
C SER A 51 25.40 14.03 -15.85
N TRP A 52 24.39 13.43 -16.51
CA TRP A 52 23.82 12.17 -16.05
C TRP A 52 24.80 10.99 -16.24
N PRO A 53 25.02 10.17 -15.20
CA PRO A 53 25.93 9.02 -15.26
C PRO A 53 25.52 8.01 -16.33
N ARG A 54 26.41 7.73 -17.28
CA ARG A 54 26.18 6.79 -18.41
C ARG A 54 26.03 5.33 -17.98
N ASN A 55 26.50 4.97 -16.78
CA ASN A 55 26.43 3.62 -16.24
C ASN A 55 25.06 3.28 -15.63
N ILE A 56 24.17 4.26 -15.41
CA ILE A 56 22.85 4.01 -14.81
C ILE A 56 21.80 3.85 -15.92
N ARG A 57 21.28 2.63 -16.06
CA ARG A 57 20.11 2.32 -16.89
C ARG A 57 18.86 2.29 -16.02
N MET A 58 17.85 3.08 -16.41
CA MET A 58 16.54 3.07 -15.75
C MET A 58 15.58 2.19 -16.55
N GLU A 59 15.22 1.04 -15.97
CA GLU A 59 14.21 0.15 -16.54
C GLU A 59 12.86 0.44 -15.89
N THR A 60 11.92 0.95 -16.68
CA THR A 60 10.58 1.27 -16.18
C THR A 60 9.67 0.04 -16.23
N THR A 61 8.72 -0.02 -15.30
CA THR A 61 7.76 -1.12 -15.25
C THR A 61 6.92 -1.17 -16.53
N VAL A 62 6.90 -2.35 -17.17
CA VAL A 62 6.12 -2.56 -18.39
C VAL A 62 4.62 -2.43 -18.10
N LYS A 63 4.00 -1.40 -18.68
CA LYS A 63 2.56 -1.13 -18.51
C LYS A 63 1.72 -2.15 -19.28
N LYS A 64 0.51 -2.45 -18.77
CA LYS A 64 -0.45 -3.35 -19.42
C LYS A 64 -0.82 -2.95 -20.85
N ALA A 65 -0.70 -1.66 -21.18
CA ALA A 65 -0.93 -1.10 -22.51
C ALA A 65 0.09 -1.64 -23.54
N ALA A 66 1.36 -1.77 -23.15
CA ALA A 66 2.41 -2.32 -24.02
C ALA A 66 2.15 -3.79 -24.39
N LEU A 67 1.41 -4.52 -23.56
CA LEU A 67 1.07 -5.93 -23.77
C LEU A 67 -0.28 -6.14 -24.48
N GLN A 68 -0.91 -5.11 -25.07
CA GLN A 68 -2.24 -5.24 -25.70
C GLN A 68 -2.21 -6.03 -27.01
N ARG A 69 -1.15 -5.90 -27.80
CA ARG A 69 -1.01 -6.55 -29.11
C ARG A 69 -0.42 -7.96 -29.04
N VAL A 70 -0.15 -8.45 -27.83
CA VAL A 70 0.40 -9.79 -27.59
C VAL A 70 -0.75 -10.80 -27.54
N GLN A 71 -0.56 -11.98 -28.13
CA GLN A 71 -1.50 -13.10 -28.00
C GLN A 71 -1.83 -13.38 -26.53
N ALA A 72 -3.09 -13.74 -26.25
CA ALA A 72 -3.61 -13.84 -24.89
C ALA A 72 -2.81 -14.80 -23.98
N ASP A 73 -2.40 -15.95 -24.53
CA ASP A 73 -1.63 -16.97 -23.79
C ASP A 73 -0.24 -16.47 -23.42
N VAL A 74 0.43 -15.83 -24.37
CA VAL A 74 1.77 -15.23 -24.17
C VAL A 74 1.68 -14.05 -23.21
N ARG A 75 0.65 -13.21 -23.33
CA ARG A 75 0.40 -12.07 -22.44
C ARG A 75 0.25 -12.49 -20.98
N THR A 76 -0.41 -13.62 -20.73
CA THR A 76 -0.61 -14.14 -19.37
C THR A 76 0.70 -14.60 -18.76
N ARG A 77 1.56 -15.28 -19.54
CA ARG A 77 2.92 -15.66 -19.13
C ARG A 77 3.79 -14.44 -18.87
N LEU A 78 3.79 -13.45 -19.77
CA LEU A 78 4.58 -12.22 -19.62
C LEU A 78 4.16 -11.41 -18.39
N LYS A 79 2.85 -11.28 -18.11
CA LYS A 79 2.37 -10.61 -16.90
C LYS A 79 2.82 -11.29 -15.62
N LYS A 80 2.98 -12.62 -15.63
CA LYS A 80 3.46 -13.37 -14.47
C LYS A 80 4.96 -13.16 -14.26
N LEU A 81 5.74 -13.15 -15.35
CA LEU A 81 7.19 -12.89 -15.32
C LEU A 81 7.51 -11.45 -14.91
N LEU A 82 6.75 -10.47 -15.40
CA LEU A 82 6.97 -9.04 -15.12
C LEU A 82 6.39 -8.57 -13.77
N ARG A 83 5.77 -9.47 -13.00
CA ARG A 83 5.23 -9.25 -11.65
C ARG A 83 6.23 -9.75 -10.59
N GLU A 84 7.51 -9.40 -10.72
CA GLU A 84 8.43 -9.59 -9.60
C GLU A 84 8.07 -8.56 -8.51
N THR A 85 7.44 -9.08 -7.45
CA THR A 85 6.95 -8.45 -6.22
C THR A 85 5.72 -7.54 -6.33
#